data_AF-A0A0G0NT39-F1
#
_entry.id   AF-A0A0G0NT39-F1
#
_cell.length_a   1.000
_cell.length_b   1.000
_cell.length_c   1.000
_cell.angle_alpha   90.00
_cell.angle_beta   90.00
_cell.angle_gamma   90.00
#
_symmetry.space_group_name_H-M   'P 1'
#
loop_
_entity.id
_entity.type
_entity.pdbx_description
1 polymer ?
#
loop_
_entity_poly.entity_id
_entity_poly.type
_entity_poly.pdbx_seq_one_letter_code
_entity_poly.pdbx_strand_id
1 'polypeptide(L)'
;MVTIIGIKISHKKEDIEIMKLIGATNWYIRKPFIMEGIFYGVLGSLAGWLIAATALWYAAPFLSSFLRGIPLFPVSFVSLILLLLAEVLLAILLGAFSSYLAVLRYLKN
;
A
#
# COMPACT_ATOMS: atom_id res chain seq x y z
N MET A 1 -5.31 -7.14 1.66
CA MET A 1 -5.61 -6.31 2.85
C MET A 1 -7.01 -6.54 3.41
N VAL A 2 -8.06 -6.50 2.58
CA VAL A 2 -9.46 -6.58 3.04
C VAL A 2 -9.73 -7.77 3.97
N THR A 3 -9.23 -8.96 3.62
CA THR A 3 -9.40 -10.18 4.43
C THR A 3 -8.61 -10.14 5.74
N ILE A 4 -7.36 -9.67 5.71
CA ILE A 4 -6.49 -9.56 6.90
C ILE A 4 -7.11 -8.58 7.92
N ILE A 5 -7.53 -7.41 7.45
CA ILE A 5 -8.18 -6.40 8.28
C ILE A 5 -9.52 -6.93 8.79
N GLY A 6 -10.30 -7.61 7.95
CA GLY A 6 -11.55 -8.24 8.35
C GLY A 6 -11.39 -9.25 9.48
N ILE A 7 -10.40 -10.15 9.38
CA ILE A 7 -10.07 -11.11 10.45
C ILE A 7 -9.66 -10.36 11.73
N LYS A 8 -8.78 -9.36 11.64
CA LYS A 8 -8.35 -8.58 12.81
C LYS A 8 -9.52 -7.86 13.48
N ILE A 9 -10.46 -7.30 12.72
CA ILE A 9 -11.68 -6.68 13.25
C ILE A 9 -12.52 -7.70 14.01
N SER A 10 -12.72 -8.89 13.45
CA SER A 10 -13.47 -9.97 14.11
C SER A 10 -12.82 -10.39 15.44
N HIS A 11 -11.49 -10.48 15.50
CA HIS A 11 -10.77 -10.78 16.76
C HIS A 11 -10.87 -9.67 17.82
N LYS A 12 -11.09 -8.41 17.40
CA LYS A 12 -11.24 -7.25 18.29
C LYS A 12 -12.69 -6.80 18.45
N LYS A 13 -13.66 -7.65 18.12
CA LYS A 13 -15.07 -7.27 18.11
C LYS A 13 -15.57 -6.80 19.48
N GLU A 14 -15.16 -7.49 20.56
CA GLU A 14 -15.52 -7.13 21.94
C GLU A 14 -14.99 -5.75 22.34
N ASP A 15 -13.71 -5.46 22.08
CA ASP A 15 -13.12 -4.13 22.33
C ASP A 15 -13.88 -3.02 21.58
N ILE A 16 -14.22 -3.28 20.31
CA ILE A 16 -14.96 -2.33 19.46
C ILE A 16 -16.37 -2.09 20.02
N GLU A 17 -17.02 -3.11 20.57
CA GLU A 17 -18.34 -3.01 21.18
C GLU A 17 -18.28 -2.18 22.46
N ILE A 18 -17.29 -2.41 23.33
CA ILE A 18 -17.04 -1.57 24.51
C ILE A 18 -16.83 -0.10 24.12
N MET A 19 -16.03 0.16 23.07
CA MET A 19 -15.81 1.51 22.56
C MET A 19 -17.10 2.17 22.07
N LYS A 20 -18.01 1.41 21.42
CA LYS A 20 -19.32 1.93 21.01
C LYS A 20 -20.21 2.24 22.22
N LEU A 21 -20.17 1.42 23.27
CA LEU A 21 -20.97 1.60 24.50
C LEU A 21 -20.60 2.89 25.26
N ILE A 22 -19.33 3.27 25.26
CA ILE A 22 -18.87 4.54 25.86
C ILE A 22 -19.08 5.76 24.95
N GLY A 23 -19.74 5.59 23.80
CA GLY A 23 -20.08 6.69 22.88
C GLY A 23 -18.95 7.07 21.91
N ALA A 24 -17.95 6.21 21.68
CA ALA A 24 -16.91 6.51 20.71
C ALA A 24 -17.48 6.64 19.29
N THR A 25 -17.04 7.67 18.56
CA THR A 25 -17.48 7.86 17.17
C THR A 25 -16.98 6.74 16.27
N ASN A 26 -17.77 6.37 15.26
CA ASN A 26 -17.34 5.39 14.26
C ASN A 26 -15.99 5.77 13.63
N TRP A 27 -15.69 7.06 13.45
CA TRP A 27 -14.40 7.51 12.91
C TRP A 27 -13.21 7.16 13.82
N TYR A 28 -13.37 7.28 15.14
CA TYR A 28 -12.33 6.93 16.11
C TYR A 28 -11.94 5.45 16.01
N ILE A 29 -12.93 4.57 15.84
CA ILE A 29 -12.71 3.13 15.69
C ILE A 29 -12.05 2.80 14.34
N ARG A 30 -12.39 3.53 13.26
CA ARG A 30 -11.91 3.24 11.89
C ARG A 30 -10.49 3.73 11.61
N LYS A 31 -10.10 4.87 12.20
CA LYS A 31 -8.79 5.50 11.98
C LYS A 31 -7.59 4.56 12.11
N PRO A 32 -7.43 3.73 13.17
CA PRO A 32 -6.26 2.86 13.30
C PRO A 32 -6.14 1.85 12.15
N PHE A 33 -7.25 1.28 11.69
CA PHE A 33 -7.24 0.31 10.59
C PHE A 33 -6.82 0.96 9.27
N ILE A 34 -7.32 2.17 8.99
CA ILE A 34 -6.93 2.92 7.78
C ILE A 34 -5.43 3.22 7.79
N MET A 35 -4.89 3.61 8.95
CA MET A 35 -3.45 3.84 9.11
C MET A 35 -2.64 2.56 8.84
N GLU A 36 -3.07 1.41 9.37
CA GLU A 36 -2.42 0.13 9.06
C GLU A 36 -2.42 -0.17 7.55
N GLY A 37 -3.55 0.04 6.87
CA GLY A 37 -3.66 -0.15 5.41
C GLY A 37 -2.68 0.72 4.63
N ILE A 38 -2.55 2.00 5.01
CA ILE A 38 -1.57 2.91 4.43
C ILE A 38 -0.14 2.41 4.69
N PHE A 39 0.18 2.02 5.92
CA PHE A 39 1.51 1.52 6.28
C PHE A 39 1.91 0.30 5.45
N TYR A 40 1.02 -0.70 5.33
CA TYR A 40 1.28 -1.87 4.50
C TYR A 40 1.43 -1.50 3.02
N GLY A 41 0.67 -0.50 2.54
CA GLY A 41 0.76 -0.02 1.15
C GLY A 41 2.13 0.60 0.88
N VAL A 42 2.57 1.53 1.73
CA VAL A 42 3.87 2.21 1.60
C VAL A 42 5.02 1.22 1.66
N LEU A 43 5.01 0.30 2.65
CA LEU A 43 6.05 -0.73 2.76
C LEU A 43 6.08 -1.66 1.56
N GLY A 44 4.90 -2.04 1.05
CA GLY A 44 4.77 -2.85 -0.16
C GLY A 44 5.33 -2.16 -1.40
N SER A 45 5.01 -0.87 -1.59
CA SER A 45 5.56 -0.09 -2.71
C SER A 45 7.07 0.10 -2.61
N LEU A 46 7.61 0.37 -1.41
CA LEU A 46 9.05 0.51 -1.21
C LEU A 46 9.79 -0.80 -1.51
N ALA A 47 9.28 -1.92 -1.01
CA ALA A 47 9.86 -3.24 -1.27
C ALA A 47 9.76 -3.61 -2.76
N GLY A 48 8.59 -3.40 -3.38
CA GLY A 48 8.38 -3.65 -4.81
C GLY A 48 9.30 -2.81 -5.69
N TRP A 49 9.40 -1.51 -5.41
CA TRP A 49 10.31 -0.60 -6.11
C TRP A 49 11.77 -1.02 -5.98
N LEU A 50 12.22 -1.41 -4.77
CA LEU A 50 13.58 -1.86 -4.55
C LEU A 50 13.91 -3.13 -5.34
N ILE A 51 12.98 -4.09 -5.37
CA ILE A 51 13.11 -5.31 -6.17
C ILE A 51 13.14 -4.98 -7.66
N ALA A 52 12.24 -4.11 -8.14
CA ALA A 52 12.20 -3.70 -9.53
C ALA A 52 13.46 -2.95 -9.97
N ALA A 53 13.95 -2.03 -9.14
CA ALA A 53 15.16 -1.24 -9.40
C ALA A 53 16.41 -2.13 -9.47
N THR A 54 16.55 -3.08 -8.53
CA THR A 54 17.67 -4.04 -8.54
C THR A 54 17.61 -5.00 -9.72
N ALA A 55 16.42 -5.51 -10.06
CA ALA A 55 16.22 -6.34 -11.25
C ALA A 55 16.54 -5.59 -12.55
N LEU A 56 16.11 -4.33 -12.66
CA LEU A 56 16.42 -3.48 -13.81
C LEU A 56 17.93 -3.22 -13.93
N TRP A 57 18.61 -2.96 -12.80
CA TRP A 57 20.06 -2.74 -12.80
C TRP A 57 20.83 -3.98 -13.24
N TYR A 58 20.41 -5.17 -12.81
CA TYR A 58 20.98 -6.45 -13.26
C TYR A 58 20.71 -6.72 -14.74
N ALA A 59 19.52 -6.38 -15.24
CA ALA A 59 19.12 -6.60 -16.63
C ALA A 59 19.60 -5.49 -17.60
N ALA A 60 20.08 -4.35 -17.07
CA ALA A 60 20.51 -3.19 -17.85
C ALA A 60 21.52 -3.51 -18.98
N PRO A 61 22.61 -4.28 -18.76
CA PRO A 61 23.55 -4.58 -19.85
C PRO A 61 22.89 -5.39 -20.97
N PHE A 62 22.03 -6.36 -20.64
CA PHE A 62 21.29 -7.14 -21.62
C PHE A 62 20.27 -6.28 -22.40
N LEU A 63 19.48 -5.47 -21.69
CA LEU A 63 18.50 -4.57 -22.31
C LEU A 63 19.17 -3.53 -23.22
N SER A 64 20.32 -2.99 -22.82
CA SER A 64 21.06 -2.00 -23.62
C SER A 64 21.55 -2.57 -24.96
N SER A 65 21.88 -3.87 -24.99
CA SER A 65 22.28 -4.56 -26.22
C SER A 65 21.08 -4.94 -27.08
N PHE A 66 19.96 -5.34 -26.47
CA PHE A 66 18.76 -5.78 -27.16
C PHE A 66 17.91 -4.62 -27.71
N LEU A 67 17.83 -3.50 -26.98
CA LEU A 67 17.00 -2.33 -27.29
C LEU A 67 17.81 -1.17 -27.91
N ARG A 68 18.89 -1.47 -28.64
CA ARG A 68 19.70 -0.44 -29.32
C ARG A 68 18.80 0.45 -30.19
N GLY A 69 18.80 1.76 -29.89
CA GLY A 69 18.02 2.77 -30.62
C GLY A 69 16.83 3.35 -29.87
N ILE A 70 16.47 2.81 -28.69
CA ILE A 70 15.43 3.42 -27.84
C ILE A 70 16.08 4.45 -26.90
N PRO A 71 15.70 5.74 -26.96
CA PRO A 71 16.32 6.82 -26.17
C PRO A 71 16.00 6.73 -24.67
N LEU A 72 15.17 5.78 -24.24
CA LEU A 72 14.76 5.58 -22.86
C LEU A 72 15.80 4.82 -22.02
N PHE A 73 16.85 4.26 -22.64
CA PHE A 73 17.94 3.57 -21.94
C PHE A 73 19.27 4.30 -22.11
N PRO A 74 20.05 4.52 -21.02
CA PRO A 74 19.84 4.06 -19.65
C PRO A 74 18.75 4.84 -18.89
N VAL A 75 17.99 4.14 -18.03
CA VAL A 75 16.94 4.78 -17.22
C VAL A 75 17.59 5.75 -16.22
N SER A 76 17.17 7.02 -16.25
CA SER A 76 17.70 8.05 -15.37
C SER A 76 17.31 7.81 -13.91
N PHE A 77 18.21 8.13 -12.98
CA PHE A 77 17.92 8.07 -11.56
C PHE A 77 16.73 8.97 -11.16
N VAL A 78 16.58 10.12 -11.84
CA VAL A 78 15.44 11.03 -11.64
C VAL A 78 14.11 10.37 -12.01
N SER A 79 14.06 9.64 -13.13
CA SER A 79 12.85 8.90 -13.53
C SER A 79 12.50 7.78 -12.55
N LEU A 80 13.50 7.09 -11.96
CA LEU A 80 13.26 6.06 -10.96
C LEU A 80 12.68 6.64 -9.66
N ILE A 81 13.15 7.81 -9.23
CA ILE A 81 12.61 8.51 -8.05
C ILE A 81 11.20 9.02 -8.31
N LEU A 82 10.93 9.59 -9.49
CA LEU A 82 9.58 10.02 -9.86
C LEU A 82 8.60 8.85 -9.88
N LEU A 83 9.05 7.69 -10.38
CA LEU A 83 8.26 6.47 -10.39
C LEU A 83 8.01 5.97 -8.97
N LEU A 84 9.01 6.00 -8.08
CA LEU A 84 8.82 5.68 -6.66
C LEU A 84 7.77 6.58 -6.02
N LEU A 85 7.85 7.89 -6.25
CA LEU A 85 6.91 8.85 -5.67
C LEU A 85 5.48 8.57 -6.14
N ALA A 86 5.31 8.30 -7.44
CA ALA A 86 4.01 7.94 -8.02
C ALA A 86 3.48 6.62 -7.44
N GLU A 87 4.33 5.60 -7.33
CA GLU A 87 3.96 4.31 -6.73
C GLU A 87 3.55 4.43 -5.27
N VAL A 88 4.31 5.18 -4.46
CA VAL A 88 3.99 5.41 -3.04
C VAL A 88 2.67 6.17 -2.91
N LEU A 89 2.43 7.20 -3.72
CA LEU A 89 1.16 7.93 -3.72
C LEU A 89 -0.02 7.00 -4.05
N LEU A 90 0.11 6.18 -5.11
CA LEU A 90 -0.90 5.20 -5.48
C LEU A 90 -1.10 4.15 -4.38
N ALA A 91 -0.03 3.68 -3.75
CA ALA A 91 -0.08 2.70 -2.68
C ALA A 91 -0.76 3.25 -1.42
N ILE A 92 -0.55 4.52 -1.07
CA ILE A 92 -1.27 5.20 0.01
C ILE A 92 -2.76 5.26 -0.31
N LEU A 93 -3.13 5.68 -1.52
CA LEU A 93 -4.54 5.77 -1.94
C LEU A 93 -5.23 4.41 -1.93
N LEU A 94 -4.60 3.39 -2.52
CA LEU A 94 -5.12 2.02 -2.56
C LEU A 94 -5.15 1.37 -1.18
N GLY A 95 -4.14 1.60 -0.33
CA GLY A 95 -4.08 1.13 1.05
C GLY A 95 -5.18 1.72 1.91
N ALA A 96 -5.36 3.04 1.84
CA ALA A 96 -6.43 3.74 2.55
C ALA A 96 -7.82 3.29 2.06
N PHE A 97 -8.02 3.24 0.73
CA PHE A 97 -9.30 2.85 0.13
C PHE A 97 -9.67 1.40 0.44
N SER A 98 -8.73 0.47 0.28
CA SER A 98 -8.97 -0.96 0.56
C SER A 98 -9.24 -1.23 2.05
N SER A 99 -8.51 -0.55 2.94
CA SER A 99 -8.80 -0.62 4.38
C SER A 99 -10.16 -0.03 4.71
N TYR A 100 -10.51 1.11 4.12
CA TYR A 100 -11.81 1.74 4.35
C TYR A 100 -12.97 0.81 3.94
N LEU A 101 -12.87 0.18 2.76
CA LEU A 101 -13.84 -0.82 2.30
C LEU A 101 -13.93 -2.03 3.23
N ALA A 102 -12.79 -2.52 3.75
CA ALA A 102 -12.78 -3.61 4.71
C ALA A 102 -13.56 -3.24 5.96
N VAL A 103 -13.28 -2.07 6.53
CA VAL A 103 -13.95 -1.64 7.75
C VAL A 103 -15.45 -1.42 7.54
N LEU A 104 -15.85 -0.85 6.40
CA LEU A 104 -17.29 -0.73 6.06
C LEU A 104 -18.01 -2.08 6.01
N ARG A 105 -17.33 -3.12 5.50
CA ARG A 105 -17.91 -4.46 5.36
C ARG A 105 -17.99 -5.20 6.70
N TYR A 106 -16.96 -5.10 7.54
CA TYR A 106 -16.84 -5.91 8.75
C TYR A 106 -17.32 -5.21 10.03
N LEU A 107 -17.43 -3.88 10.06
CA LEU A 107 -17.85 -3.14 11.26
C LEU A 107 -19.37 -2.89 11.34
N LYS A 108 -20.09 -3.20 10.27
CA LYS A 108 -21.55 -3.05 10.15
C LYS A 108 -22.33 -4.28 10.68
N ASN A 109 -21.63 -5.34 11.08
CA ASN A 109 -22.19 -6.59 11.64
C ASN A 109 -21.62 -6.89 13.04
#